data_AF-A0AAW1UXX6-F1
#
_entry.id   AF-A0AAW1UXX6-F1
#
_cell.length_a   1.000
_cell.length_b   1.000
_cell.length_c   1.000
_cell.angle_alpha   90.00
_cell.angle_beta   90.00
_cell.angle_gamma   90.00
#
_symmetry.space_group_name_H-M   'P 1'
#
loop_
_entity.id
_entity.type
_entity.pdbx_description
1 polymer ?
#
loop_
_entity_poly.entity_id
_entity_poly.type
_entity_poly.pdbx_seq_one_letter_code
_entity_poly.pdbx_strand_id
1 'polypeptide(L)'
;MSSSPLAKQVTGSKAIPTRKVVINDACELPNYYSATPGGTLYSTTPGGTRIVYEPSFIMNLRNSPLSKTPPTYEIPSSLLRGSTPEKKTKSPSKRHYNKNHIDSTKRDTKQIEDEDQFSLDL
;
A
#
# COMPACT_ATOMS: atom_id res chain seq x y z
N MET A 1 -20.25 33.15 -14.47
CA MET A 1 -21.23 32.17 -13.94
C MET A 1 -20.99 32.04 -12.44
N SER A 2 -21.87 32.61 -11.62
CA SER A 2 -21.75 32.59 -10.15
C SER A 2 -22.46 31.36 -9.62
N SER A 3 -21.71 30.34 -9.21
CA SER A 3 -22.30 29.19 -8.52
C SER A 3 -22.65 29.59 -7.07
N SER A 4 -23.94 29.55 -6.75
CA SER A 4 -24.45 29.90 -5.42
C SER A 4 -23.83 29.01 -4.32
N PRO A 5 -23.49 29.56 -3.15
CA PRO A 5 -22.82 28.82 -2.06
C PRO A 5 -23.64 27.64 -1.51
N LEU A 6 -24.96 27.60 -1.77
CA LEU A 6 -25.86 26.56 -1.28
C LEU A 6 -25.71 25.20 -2.01
N ALA A 7 -25.18 25.19 -3.25
CA ALA A 7 -25.04 23.96 -4.04
C ALA A 7 -23.99 22.99 -3.48
N LYS A 8 -23.12 23.45 -2.57
CA LYS A 8 -22.15 22.60 -1.87
C LYS A 8 -22.77 21.82 -0.69
N GLN A 9 -24.04 22.05 -0.35
CA GLN A 9 -24.66 21.50 0.86
C GLN A 9 -25.46 20.20 0.65
N VAL A 10 -25.45 19.62 -0.57
CA VAL A 10 -26.26 18.44 -0.92
C VAL A 10 -25.48 17.12 -0.84
N THR A 11 -24.41 17.08 -0.06
CA THR A 11 -23.88 15.83 0.55
C THR A 11 -23.92 15.98 2.06
N GLY A 12 -25.10 16.26 2.60
CA GLY A 12 -25.36 16.31 4.03
C GLY A 12 -25.33 14.91 4.66
N SER A 13 -24.20 14.20 4.60
CA SER A 13 -23.94 13.14 5.56
C SER A 13 -23.95 13.81 6.92
N LYS A 14 -24.99 13.57 7.73
CA LYS A 14 -25.02 14.03 9.12
C LYS A 14 -23.65 13.71 9.73
N ALA A 15 -22.96 14.71 10.26
CA ALA A 15 -21.63 14.53 10.81
C ALA A 15 -21.70 13.40 11.85
N ILE A 16 -21.03 12.28 11.54
CA ILE A 16 -21.04 11.11 12.41
C ILE A 16 -20.46 11.55 13.76
N PRO A 17 -21.12 11.23 14.89
CA PRO A 17 -20.57 11.52 16.20
C PRO A 17 -19.14 10.95 16.31
N THR A 18 -18.16 11.83 16.49
CA THR A 18 -16.76 11.47 16.56
C THR A 18 -16.29 11.52 18.00
N ARG A 19 -15.65 10.44 18.45
CA ARG A 19 -14.97 10.37 19.74
C ARG A 19 -13.48 10.17 19.49
N LYS A 20 -12.66 11.14 19.89
CA LYS A 20 -11.21 10.94 19.97
C LYS A 20 -10.92 10.15 21.24
N VAL A 21 -10.31 8.99 21.10
CA VAL A 21 -9.94 8.14 22.23
C VAL A 21 -8.43 8.11 22.31
N VAL A 22 -7.90 8.58 23.44
CA VAL A 22 -6.52 8.32 23.81
C VAL A 22 -6.48 6.88 24.28
N ILE A 23 -5.79 6.04 23.51
CA ILE A 23 -5.51 4.67 23.91
C ILE A 23 -4.17 4.68 24.65
N ASN A 24 -4.03 3.88 25.69
CA ASN A 24 -2.77 3.71 26.43
C ASN A 24 -2.14 2.33 26.23
N ASP A 25 -2.95 1.31 25.94
CA ASP A 25 -2.50 -0.08 25.77
C ASP A 25 -3.03 -0.73 24.48
N ALA A 26 -2.33 -1.75 23.98
CA ALA A 26 -2.72 -2.48 22.78
C ALA A 26 -4.07 -3.21 22.94
N CYS A 27 -4.42 -3.63 24.16
CA CYS A 27 -5.67 -4.35 24.45
C CYS A 27 -6.92 -3.47 24.23
N GLU A 28 -6.75 -2.16 24.19
CA GLU A 28 -7.82 -1.17 24.01
C GLU A 28 -8.08 -0.86 22.52
N LEU A 29 -7.24 -1.35 21.59
CA LEU A 29 -7.52 -1.26 20.15
C LEU A 29 -8.61 -2.26 19.75
N PRO A 30 -9.60 -1.85 18.93
CA PRO A 30 -10.60 -2.78 18.43
C PRO A 30 -9.99 -3.76 17.42
N ASN A 31 -10.61 -4.94 17.36
CA ASN A 31 -10.26 -5.97 16.38
C ASN A 31 -10.47 -5.53 14.92
N TYR A 32 -11.41 -4.60 14.68
CA TYR A 32 -11.78 -4.13 13.35
C TYR A 32 -11.65 -2.62 13.26
N TYR A 33 -10.65 -2.13 12.52
CA TYR A 33 -10.41 -0.72 12.25
C TYR A 33 -10.05 -0.52 10.76
N SER A 34 -10.16 0.71 10.29
CA SER A 34 -9.90 1.14 8.91
C SER A 34 -8.95 2.34 8.90
N ALA A 35 -8.41 2.67 7.73
CA ALA A 35 -7.61 3.87 7.53
C ALA A 35 -8.15 4.69 6.35
N THR A 36 -8.09 6.02 6.48
CA THR A 36 -8.35 6.93 5.36
C THR A 36 -7.11 7.02 4.45
N PRO A 37 -7.23 7.46 3.18
CA PRO A 37 -6.07 7.71 2.32
C PRO A 37 -5.03 8.67 2.92
N GLY A 38 -5.45 9.60 3.79
CA GLY A 38 -4.56 10.48 4.55
C GLY A 38 -3.88 9.83 5.76
N GLY A 39 -4.00 8.51 5.93
CA GLY A 39 -3.32 7.74 6.99
C GLY A 39 -3.98 7.81 8.38
N THR A 40 -5.13 8.48 8.53
CA THR A 40 -5.85 8.50 9.82
C THR A 40 -6.54 7.17 10.05
N LEU A 41 -6.22 6.49 11.15
CA LEU A 41 -6.87 5.27 11.59
C LEU A 41 -8.17 5.57 12.34
N TYR A 42 -9.21 4.80 12.07
CA TYR A 42 -10.50 4.92 12.74
C TYR A 42 -11.26 3.61 12.77
N SER A 43 -12.19 3.47 13.70
CA SER A 43 -13.17 2.38 13.72
C SER A 43 -14.58 2.97 13.90
N THR A 44 -15.59 2.18 13.57
CA THR A 44 -16.99 2.54 13.80
C THR A 44 -17.62 1.47 14.66
N THR A 45 -18.13 1.89 15.81
CA THR A 45 -18.91 1.01 16.69
C THR A 45 -20.30 0.75 16.07
N PRO A 46 -20.98 -0.37 16.36
CA PRO A 46 -22.34 -0.63 15.87
C PRO A 46 -23.34 0.50 16.18
N GLY A 47 -23.14 1.26 17.27
CA GLY A 47 -23.93 2.43 17.62
C GLY A 47 -23.63 3.69 16.79
N GLY A 48 -22.80 3.59 15.75
CA GLY A 48 -22.49 4.67 14.82
C GLY A 48 -21.42 5.65 15.31
N THR A 49 -20.82 5.48 16.48
CA THR A 49 -19.73 6.35 16.94
C THR A 49 -18.43 6.00 16.22
N ARG A 50 -17.78 7.01 15.64
CA ARG A 50 -16.45 6.88 15.03
C ARG A 50 -15.36 7.13 16.06
N ILE A 51 -14.48 6.16 16.25
CA ILE A 51 -13.30 6.27 17.10
C ILE A 51 -12.10 6.58 16.20
N VAL A 52 -11.33 7.62 16.51
CA VAL A 52 -10.13 8.00 15.74
C VAL A 52 -8.88 7.74 16.58
N TYR A 53 -7.88 7.09 15.98
CA TYR A 53 -6.62 6.72 16.62
C TYR A 53 -5.47 7.63 16.17
N GLU A 54 -4.63 8.03 17.12
CA GLU A 54 -3.44 8.85 16.88
C GLU A 54 -2.30 8.01 16.25
N PRO A 55 -1.61 8.49 15.20
CA PRO A 55 -0.51 7.76 14.57
C PRO A 55 0.66 7.47 15.54
N SER A 56 0.99 8.42 16.42
CA SER A 56 2.04 8.28 17.42
C SER A 56 1.75 7.13 18.39
N PHE A 57 0.50 7.01 18.81
CA PHE A 57 0.05 5.93 19.68
C PHE A 57 0.19 4.56 19.01
N ILE A 58 -0.29 4.42 17.77
CA ILE A 58 -0.14 3.17 16.99
C ILE A 58 1.34 2.78 16.87
N MET A 59 2.21 3.76 16.62
CA MET A 59 3.65 3.51 16.51
C MET A 59 4.28 3.09 17.84
N ASN A 60 3.84 3.62 18.97
CA ASN A 60 4.32 3.19 20.28
C ASN A 60 3.99 1.71 20.54
N LEU A 61 2.86 1.22 20.03
CA LEU A 61 2.45 -0.17 20.19
C LEU A 61 3.29 -1.17 19.38
N ARG A 62 4.12 -0.74 18.42
CA ARG A 62 4.93 -1.63 17.56
C ARG A 62 5.81 -2.64 18.33
N ASN A 63 6.19 -2.31 19.57
CA ASN A 63 7.07 -3.12 20.39
C ASN A 63 6.32 -4.06 21.35
N SER A 64 4.98 -3.97 21.39
CA SER A 64 4.12 -4.84 22.20
C SER A 64 4.31 -6.31 21.80
N PRO A 65 4.25 -7.26 22.75
CA PRO A 65 4.29 -8.69 22.43
C PRO A 65 3.19 -9.09 21.44
N LEU A 66 2.00 -8.47 21.52
CA LEU A 66 0.88 -8.76 20.61
C LEU A 66 1.21 -8.42 19.15
N SER A 67 1.97 -7.36 18.91
CA SER A 67 2.38 -6.94 17.57
C SER A 67 3.44 -7.85 16.92
N LYS A 68 4.02 -8.80 17.67
CA LYS A 68 5.00 -9.77 17.17
C LYS A 68 4.39 -11.14 16.87
N THR A 69 3.08 -11.28 17.03
CA THR A 69 2.37 -12.53 16.74
C THR A 69 2.44 -12.80 15.23
N PRO A 70 2.97 -13.95 14.79
CA PRO A 70 2.96 -14.30 13.37
C PRO A 70 1.52 -14.35 12.83
N PRO A 71 1.27 -13.87 11.62
CA PRO A 71 -0.05 -13.93 11.01
C PRO A 71 -0.49 -15.39 10.83
N THR A 72 -1.79 -15.64 11.01
CA THR A 72 -2.38 -16.98 10.89
C THR A 72 -2.47 -17.47 9.46
N TYR A 73 -2.41 -16.56 8.48
CA TYR A 73 -2.39 -16.88 7.06
C TYR A 73 -0.96 -17.02 6.54
N GLU A 74 -0.77 -17.87 5.53
CA GLU A 74 0.52 -18.10 4.91
C GLU A 74 0.94 -16.85 4.10
N ILE A 75 2.05 -16.24 4.49
CA ILE A 75 2.67 -15.15 3.74
C ILE A 75 3.72 -15.75 2.81
N PRO A 76 3.71 -15.44 1.49
CA PRO A 76 4.74 -15.87 0.56
C PRO A 76 6.13 -15.58 1.09
N SER A 77 7.04 -16.56 0.99
CA SER A 77 8.42 -16.44 1.46
C SER A 77 9.13 -15.21 0.89
N SER A 78 8.81 -14.78 -0.32
CA SER A 78 9.37 -13.58 -0.96
C SER A 78 9.01 -12.25 -0.27
N LEU A 79 7.94 -12.20 0.52
CA LEU A 79 7.50 -11.00 1.25
C LEU A 79 7.98 -10.98 2.70
N LEU A 80 8.51 -12.10 3.20
CA LEU A 80 9.01 -12.22 4.55
C LEU A 80 10.33 -11.46 4.71
N ARG A 81 10.42 -10.65 5.78
CA ARG A 81 11.65 -9.89 6.08
C ARG A 81 12.80 -10.87 6.34
N GLY A 82 13.88 -10.74 5.56
CA GLY A 82 15.05 -11.60 5.67
C GLY A 82 15.02 -12.81 4.74
N SER A 83 13.99 -12.98 3.89
CA SER A 83 14.05 -13.92 2.80
C SER A 83 15.08 -13.43 1.77
N THR A 84 16.24 -14.07 1.70
CA THR A 84 17.09 -13.90 0.52
C THR A 84 16.34 -14.49 -0.66
N PRO A 85 16.23 -13.79 -1.80
CA PRO A 85 15.71 -14.42 -3.00
C PRO A 85 16.58 -15.64 -3.27
N GLU A 86 15.96 -16.83 -3.34
CA GLU A 86 16.66 -18.03 -3.77
C GLU A 86 17.28 -17.75 -5.14
N LYS A 87 18.58 -17.49 -5.17
CA LYS A 87 19.36 -17.57 -6.39
C LYS A 87 19.22 -19.02 -6.84
N LYS A 88 18.39 -19.27 -7.85
CA LYS A 88 18.43 -20.51 -8.62
C LYS A 88 19.89 -20.76 -8.99
N THR A 89 20.54 -21.68 -8.30
CA THR A 89 21.89 -22.11 -8.61
C THR A 89 21.81 -22.83 -9.94
N LYS A 90 22.03 -22.09 -11.04
CA LYS A 90 22.42 -22.70 -12.30
C LYS A 90 23.76 -23.36 -12.03
N SER A 91 23.78 -24.68 -11.98
CA SER A 91 25.01 -25.47 -11.97
C SER A 91 25.91 -25.00 -13.12
N PRO A 92 27.25 -24.97 -12.95
CA PRO A 92 28.14 -24.42 -13.95
C PRO A 92 28.31 -25.47 -15.06
N SER A 93 27.48 -25.40 -16.10
CA SER A 93 27.81 -26.06 -17.36
C SER A 93 28.97 -25.29 -18.00
N LYS A 94 30.17 -25.84 -17.88
CA LYS A 94 31.35 -25.41 -18.65
C LYS A 94 30.99 -25.45 -20.13
N ARG A 95 30.82 -24.30 -20.77
CA ARG A 95 30.84 -24.20 -22.23
C ARG A 95 31.97 -23.28 -22.64
N HIS A 96 32.89 -23.88 -23.39
CA HIS A 96 34.07 -23.28 -23.98
C HIS A 96 33.78 -21.93 -24.63
N TYR A 97 34.62 -20.95 -24.32
CA TYR A 97 34.70 -19.70 -25.07
C TYR A 97 35.40 -20.01 -26.39
N ASN A 98 34.73 -19.77 -27.52
CA ASN A 98 35.40 -19.69 -28.81
C ASN A 98 35.18 -18.27 -29.36
N LYS A 99 36.29 -17.54 -29.45
CA LYS A 99 36.36 -16.17 -29.94
C LYS A 99 36.53 -16.21 -31.46
N ASN A 100 36.02 -15.18 -32.12
CA ASN A 100 36.28 -14.74 -33.50
C ASN A 100 35.12 -14.96 -34.48
N HIS A 101 34.32 -13.91 -34.72
CA HIS A 101 34.39 -13.25 -36.03
C HIS A 101 33.87 -11.81 -35.95
N ILE A 102 34.63 -10.93 -36.61
CA ILE A 102 34.37 -9.52 -36.91
C ILE A 102 33.36 -9.47 -38.06
N ASP A 103 32.27 -8.69 -37.98
CA ASP A 103 32.16 -7.37 -38.62
C ASP A 103 30.71 -6.82 -38.71
N SER A 104 30.62 -5.50 -38.57
CA SER A 104 29.68 -4.52 -39.11
C SER A 104 28.20 -4.83 -39.42
N THR A 105 27.35 -3.95 -38.86
CA THR A 105 26.17 -3.29 -39.48
C THR A 105 24.87 -4.08 -39.69
N LYS A 106 23.83 -3.69 -38.92
CA LYS A 106 22.64 -2.97 -39.45
C LYS A 106 21.81 -2.39 -38.30
N ARG A 107 21.52 -1.10 -38.43
CA ARG A 107 20.55 -0.34 -37.64
C ARG A 107 19.15 -0.75 -38.12
N ASP A 108 18.24 -1.00 -37.20
CA ASP A 108 16.80 -0.78 -37.46
C ASP A 108 16.21 -0.08 -36.24
N THR A 109 16.02 1.22 -36.42
CA THR A 109 15.21 2.09 -35.58
C THR A 109 13.75 1.71 -35.80
N LYS A 110 13.05 1.28 -34.75
CA LYS A 110 11.61 1.51 -34.66
C LYS A 110 11.31 2.21 -33.36
N GLN A 111 11.06 3.51 -33.51
CA GLN A 111 10.32 4.31 -32.54
C GLN A 111 8.91 3.71 -32.46
N ILE A 112 8.43 3.49 -31.25
CA ILE A 112 7.00 3.31 -31.00
C ILE A 112 6.63 4.57 -30.24
N GLU A 113 5.87 5.41 -30.93
CA GLU A 113 5.41 6.72 -30.50
C GLU A 113 4.45 6.56 -29.32
N ASP A 114 4.68 7.40 -28.31
CA ASP A 114 3.82 7.60 -27.15
C ASP A 114 2.54 8.33 -27.60
N GLU A 115 1.60 7.63 -28.21
CA GLU A 115 0.31 8.22 -28.59
C GLU A 115 -0.81 7.69 -27.67
N ASP A 116 -1.15 8.55 -26.71
CA ASP A 116 -2.49 8.75 -26.14
C ASP A 116 -3.21 7.57 -25.48
N GLN A 117 -2.60 7.02 -24.43
CA GLN A 117 -3.27 6.05 -23.54
C GLN A 117 -4.40 6.66 -22.66
N PHE A 118 -4.63 7.98 -22.68
CA PHE A 118 -5.58 8.64 -21.77
C PHE A 118 -6.42 9.78 -22.38
N SER A 119 -7.03 9.60 -23.56
CA SER A 119 -8.11 10.51 -23.98
C SER A 119 -9.42 10.17 -23.25
N LEU A 120 -9.80 11.00 -22.27
CA LEU A 120 -11.12 10.98 -21.63
C LEU A 120 -12.01 12.00 -22.35
N ASP A 121 -12.90 11.55 -23.23
CA ASP A 121 -13.94 12.42 -23.79
C ASP A 121 -14.88 12.90 -22.67
N LEU A 122 -15.14 14.20 -22.65
CA LEU A 122 -16.02 14.89 -21.71
C LEU A 122 -17.39 15.16 -22.33
#